data_AF-M6ZZ34-F1
#
_entry.id   AF-M6ZZ34-F1
#
_cell.length_a   1.000
_cell.length_b   1.000
_cell.length_c   1.000
_cell.angle_alpha   90.00
_cell.angle_beta   90.00
_cell.angle_gamma   90.00
#
_symmetry.space_group_name_H-M   'P 1'
#
loop_
_entity.id
_entity.type
_entity.pdbx_description
1 polymer ?
#
loop_
_entity_poly.entity_id
_entity_poly.type
_entity_poly.pdbx_seq_one_letter_code
_entity_poly.pdbx_strand_id
1 'polypeptide(L)'
;MQKREEGIPFQKMCVLFRAGWNSNQLELVLAKRNIPFVKFGGKKFIETAHIKDLLSLLRLLVNPLDSVSWIRTLKLIPGIGNAKANSILDKIRKSSGSFEVLSEENGTTIDKYISPLYHLYQKYKETHSEVKKMVSEFIDYYRVLLEKITMIPNEDRKTWMRF
;
A
#
# COMPACT_ATOMS: atom_id res chain seq x y z
N MET A 1 20.65 -33.05 33.50
CA MET A 1 19.35 -32.64 32.94
C MET A 1 19.52 -32.36 31.43
N GLN A 2 19.78 -33.31 30.53
CA GLN A 2 19.21 -34.65 30.30
C GLN A 2 17.72 -34.65 29.95
N LYS A 3 17.39 -33.96 28.84
CA LYS A 3 16.44 -34.40 27.79
C LYS A 3 16.80 -33.64 26.50
N ARG A 4 17.90 -34.05 25.86
CA ARG A 4 18.16 -33.74 24.45
C ARG A 4 17.49 -34.85 23.64
N GLU A 5 16.84 -34.47 22.55
CA GLU A 5 16.53 -35.35 21.40
C GLU A 5 15.43 -36.41 21.58
N GLU A 6 14.21 -35.98 21.86
CA GLU A 6 13.08 -36.50 21.10
C GLU A 6 12.69 -35.40 20.12
N GLY A 7 13.26 -35.45 18.91
CA GLY A 7 13.17 -34.40 17.90
C GLY A 7 11.75 -34.22 17.38
N ILE A 8 10.92 -33.48 18.11
CA ILE A 8 9.62 -33.04 17.61
C ILE A 8 9.91 -32.11 16.41
N PRO A 9 9.41 -32.41 15.20
CA PRO A 9 9.55 -31.52 14.06
C PRO A 9 9.00 -30.13 14.40
N PHE A 10 9.66 -29.06 13.96
CA PHE A 10 9.22 -27.68 14.22
C PHE A 10 7.76 -27.43 13.78
N GLN A 11 7.28 -28.14 12.76
CA GLN A 11 5.89 -28.09 12.27
C GLN A 11 4.86 -28.59 13.30
N LYS A 12 5.27 -29.36 14.31
CA LYS A 12 4.43 -29.85 15.41
C LYS A 12 4.53 -28.98 16.66
N MET A 13 5.28 -27.87 16.62
CA MET A 13 5.41 -26.92 17.71
C MET A 13 4.57 -25.68 17.42
N CYS A 14 3.76 -25.25 18.39
CA CYS A 14 3.02 -24.00 18.33
C CYS A 14 3.34 -23.18 19.59
N VAL A 15 3.66 -21.90 19.40
CA VAL A 15 3.84 -20.95 20.50
C VAL A 15 2.67 -19.98 20.48
N LEU A 16 1.87 -20.03 21.54
CA LEU A 16 0.72 -19.16 21.73
C LEU A 16 1.11 -17.93 22.55
N PHE A 17 0.75 -16.75 22.05
CA PHE A 17 0.99 -15.50 22.75
C PHE A 17 -0.33 -14.86 23.18
N ARG A 18 -0.30 -14.22 24.35
CA ARG A 18 -1.45 -13.46 24.87
C ARG A 18 -1.66 -12.14 24.13
N ALA A 19 -0.60 -11.55 23.57
CA ALA A 19 -0.65 -10.30 22.83
C ALA A 19 0.40 -10.27 21.72
N GLY A 20 0.06 -9.69 20.57
CA GLY A 20 0.91 -9.73 19.36
C GLY A 20 2.27 -9.01 19.48
N TRP A 21 2.46 -8.15 20.47
CA TRP A 21 3.76 -7.50 20.71
C TRP A 21 4.77 -8.41 21.42
N ASN A 22 4.30 -9.43 22.14
CA ASN A 22 5.16 -10.43 22.78
C ASN A 22 5.85 -11.34 21.74
N SER A 23 5.31 -11.43 20.52
CA SER A 23 5.90 -12.27 19.48
C SER A 23 7.18 -11.67 18.90
N ASN A 24 7.31 -10.34 18.87
CA ASN A 24 8.44 -9.65 18.23
C ASN A 24 9.80 -10.07 18.79
N GLN A 25 9.90 -10.22 20.12
CA GLN A 25 11.13 -10.68 20.77
C GLN A 25 11.45 -12.13 20.44
N LEU A 26 10.42 -13.00 20.35
CA LEU A 26 10.62 -14.39 19.97
C LEU A 26 11.05 -14.52 18.50
N GLU A 27 10.46 -13.73 17.60
CA GLU A 27 10.82 -13.68 16.18
C GLU A 27 12.29 -13.33 15.98
N LEU A 28 12.80 -12.33 16.70
CA LEU A 28 14.22 -11.94 16.67
C LEU A 28 15.14 -13.09 17.10
N VAL A 29 14.79 -13.80 18.18
CA VAL A 29 15.59 -14.92 18.70
C VAL A 29 15.54 -16.12 17.76
N LEU A 30 14.37 -16.45 17.21
CA LEU A 30 14.20 -17.54 16.25
C LEU A 30 14.96 -17.25 14.94
N ALA A 31 14.88 -16.03 14.43
CA ALA A 31 15.62 -15.58 13.25
C ALA A 31 17.14 -15.62 13.50
N LYS A 32 17.62 -15.12 14.64
CA LYS A 32 19.06 -15.17 15.00
C LYS A 32 19.59 -16.60 15.09
N ARG A 33 18.73 -17.57 15.39
CA ARG A 33 19.09 -19.00 15.46
C ARG A 33 18.79 -19.77 14.17
N ASN A 34 18.39 -19.08 13.09
CA ASN A 34 17.97 -19.70 11.82
C ASN A 34 16.90 -20.79 11.99
N ILE A 35 16.00 -20.64 12.97
CA ILE A 35 14.89 -21.57 13.18
C ILE A 35 13.72 -21.12 12.30
N PRO A 36 13.22 -21.97 11.39
CA PRO A 36 12.09 -21.61 10.53
C PRO A 36 10.80 -21.50 11.36
N PHE A 37 10.06 -20.41 11.18
CA PHE A 37 8.79 -20.19 11.87
C PHE A 37 7.78 -19.47 10.97
N VAL A 38 6.48 -19.61 11.30
CA VAL A 38 5.39 -18.87 10.67
C VAL A 38 4.61 -18.16 11.77
N LYS A 39 4.44 -16.84 11.63
CA LYS A 39 3.65 -16.04 12.56
C LYS A 39 2.19 -16.02 12.12
N PHE A 40 1.30 -16.44 13.02
CA PHE A 40 -0.14 -16.28 12.87
C PHE A 40 -0.62 -15.16 13.81
N GLY A 41 -1.28 -14.12 13.30
CA GLY A 41 -1.87 -13.05 14.12
C GLY A 41 -0.96 -11.84 14.44
N GLY A 42 -0.31 -11.26 13.43
CA GLY A 42 0.26 -9.90 13.49
C GLY A 42 -0.74 -8.81 13.06
N LYS A 43 -0.30 -7.56 12.87
CA LYS A 43 -1.09 -6.56 12.11
C LYS A 43 -1.63 -7.25 10.86
N LYS A 44 -2.95 -7.17 10.61
CA LYS A 44 -3.50 -7.81 9.41
C LYS A 44 -2.70 -7.31 8.22
N PHE A 45 -2.36 -8.18 7.28
CA PHE A 45 -1.72 -7.78 6.03
C PHE A 45 -2.44 -6.54 5.43
N ILE A 46 -3.79 -6.55 5.47
CA ILE A 46 -4.71 -5.47 5.05
C ILE A 46 -4.61 -4.18 5.89
N GLU A 47 -4.09 -4.24 7.12
CA GLU A 47 -3.90 -3.07 7.98
C GLU A 47 -2.64 -2.27 7.62
N THR A 48 -1.77 -2.81 6.78
CA THR A 48 -0.57 -2.13 6.27
C THR A 48 -0.98 -0.86 5.53
N ALA A 49 -0.30 0.25 5.81
CA ALA A 49 -0.59 1.54 5.19
C ALA A 49 -0.58 1.46 3.65
N HIS A 50 0.37 0.71 3.09
CA HIS A 50 0.51 0.50 1.65
C HIS A 50 -0.70 -0.19 1.00
N ILE A 51 -1.30 -1.18 1.66
CA ILE A 51 -2.47 -1.87 1.11
C ILE A 51 -3.68 -0.94 1.11
N LYS A 52 -3.83 -0.13 2.17
CA LYS A 52 -4.90 0.88 2.24
C LYS A 52 -4.72 2.00 1.20
N ASP A 53 -3.48 2.36 0.88
CA ASP A 53 -3.16 3.33 -0.17
C ASP A 53 -3.56 2.81 -1.54
N LEU A 54 -3.12 1.59 -1.89
CA LEU A 54 -3.47 0.97 -3.16
C LEU A 54 -4.98 0.75 -3.30
N LEU A 55 -5.63 0.27 -2.24
CA LEU A 55 -7.10 0.13 -2.23
C LEU A 55 -7.81 1.47 -2.42
N SER A 56 -7.25 2.57 -1.91
CA SER A 56 -7.85 3.89 -2.10
C SER A 56 -7.70 4.37 -3.53
N LEU A 57 -6.56 4.13 -4.18
CA LEU A 57 -6.38 4.41 -5.62
C LEU A 57 -7.40 3.65 -6.46
N LEU A 58 -7.59 2.36 -6.18
CA LEU A 58 -8.52 1.49 -6.93
C LEU A 58 -9.98 1.80 -6.63
N ARG A 59 -10.35 2.12 -5.38
CA ARG A 59 -11.72 2.50 -5.01
C ARG A 59 -12.23 3.70 -5.81
N LEU A 60 -11.35 4.64 -6.14
CA LEU A 60 -11.71 5.82 -6.92
C LEU A 60 -12.15 5.50 -8.35
N LEU A 61 -11.68 4.39 -8.95
CA LEU A 61 -12.20 3.92 -10.25
C LEU A 61 -13.68 3.53 -10.18
N VAL A 62 -14.08 2.90 -9.08
CA VAL A 62 -15.45 2.40 -8.87
C VAL A 62 -16.36 3.50 -8.34
N ASN A 63 -15.85 4.31 -7.41
CA ASN A 63 -16.57 5.43 -6.81
C ASN A 63 -15.71 6.70 -6.83
N PRO A 64 -15.81 7.50 -7.90
CA PRO A 64 -15.09 8.77 -8.02
C PRO A 64 -15.50 9.84 -7.00
N LEU A 65 -16.61 9.65 -6.26
CA LEU A 65 -17.08 10.58 -5.23
C LEU A 65 -16.63 10.22 -3.81
N ASP A 66 -15.81 9.17 -3.65
CA ASP A 66 -15.28 8.74 -2.36
C ASP A 66 -14.25 9.74 -1.81
N SER A 67 -14.71 10.62 -0.93
CA SER A 67 -13.85 11.63 -0.29
C SER A 67 -12.74 11.05 0.56
N VAL A 68 -12.96 9.90 1.20
CA VAL A 68 -11.95 9.30 2.09
C VAL A 68 -10.79 8.77 1.25
N SER A 69 -11.12 8.10 0.14
CA SER A 69 -10.12 7.62 -0.81
C SER A 69 -9.39 8.77 -1.50
N TRP A 70 -10.08 9.85 -1.89
CA TRP A 70 -9.45 11.03 -2.47
C TRP A 70 -8.45 11.70 -1.55
N ILE A 71 -8.85 12.00 -0.31
CA ILE A 71 -7.97 12.65 0.67
C ILE A 71 -6.73 11.78 0.91
N ARG A 72 -6.91 10.46 1.01
CA ARG A 72 -5.79 9.54 1.19
C ARG A 72 -4.85 9.55 -0.01
N THR A 73 -5.38 9.40 -1.23
CA THR A 73 -4.60 9.39 -2.47
C THR A 73 -3.84 10.70 -2.68
N LEU A 74 -4.52 11.84 -2.53
CA LEU A 74 -3.91 13.15 -2.75
C LEU A 74 -2.80 13.46 -1.74
N LYS A 75 -2.95 13.03 -0.49
CA LYS A 75 -1.92 13.20 0.55
C LYS A 75 -0.67 12.36 0.35
N LEU A 76 -0.70 11.37 -0.54
CA LEU A 76 0.51 10.63 -0.94
C LEU A 76 1.38 11.46 -1.88
N ILE A 77 0.81 12.42 -2.60
CA ILE A 77 1.56 13.21 -3.57
C ILE A 77 2.40 14.26 -2.84
N PRO A 78 3.73 14.28 -3.02
CA PRO A 78 4.58 15.30 -2.42
C PRO A 78 4.16 16.70 -2.83
N GLY A 79 4.00 17.59 -1.85
CA GLY A 79 3.55 18.97 -2.08
C GLY A 79 2.04 19.18 -1.98
N ILE A 80 1.24 18.14 -1.73
CA ILE A 80 -0.20 18.27 -1.44
C ILE A 80 -0.46 18.12 0.07
N GLY A 81 -0.80 19.23 0.72
CA GLY A 81 -1.28 19.26 2.10
C GLY A 81 -2.81 19.13 2.21
N ASN A 82 -3.34 19.11 3.45
CA ASN A 82 -4.78 18.96 3.70
C ASN A 82 -5.63 20.03 2.98
N ALA A 83 -5.20 21.30 2.99
CA ALA A 83 -5.93 22.40 2.36
C ALA A 83 -6.04 22.21 0.84
N LYS A 84 -4.93 21.83 0.18
CA LYS A 84 -4.91 21.59 -1.27
C LYS A 84 -5.69 20.33 -1.64
N ALA A 85 -5.59 19.26 -0.84
CA ALA A 85 -6.38 18.04 -1.03
C ALA A 85 -7.89 18.31 -0.96
N ASN A 86 -8.34 19.09 0.03
CA ASN A 86 -9.75 19.46 0.17
C ASN A 86 -10.22 20.34 -1.00
N SER A 87 -9.41 21.31 -1.43
CA SER A 87 -9.73 22.15 -2.60
C SER A 87 -9.92 21.33 -3.87
N ILE A 88 -9.02 20.38 -4.14
CA ILE A 88 -9.14 19.46 -5.29
C ILE A 88 -10.40 18.59 -5.16
N LEU A 89 -10.66 18.05 -3.96
CA LEU A 89 -11.88 17.27 -3.70
C LEU A 89 -13.16 18.06 -3.96
N ASP A 90 -13.21 19.33 -3.55
CA ASP A 90 -14.37 20.20 -3.79
C ASP A 90 -14.59 20.44 -5.28
N LYS A 91 -13.51 20.59 -6.06
CA LYS A 91 -13.60 20.68 -7.53
C LYS A 91 -14.13 19.37 -8.13
N ILE A 92 -13.63 18.21 -7.68
CA ILE A 92 -14.08 16.89 -8.15
C ILE A 92 -15.56 16.66 -7.82
N ARG A 93 -16.03 17.11 -6.65
CA ARG A 93 -17.45 17.04 -6.27
C ARG A 93 -18.31 17.92 -7.18
N LYS A 94 -17.85 19.13 -7.52
CA LYS A 94 -18.55 20.02 -8.46
C LYS A 94 -18.60 19.46 -9.88
N SER A 95 -17.56 18.73 -10.31
CA SER A 95 -17.51 18.07 -11.62
C SER A 95 -18.21 16.70 -11.64
N SER A 96 -19.01 16.36 -10.62
CA SER A 96 -19.70 15.08 -10.50
C SER A 96 -18.77 13.86 -10.59
N GLY A 97 -17.54 13.97 -10.07
CA GLY A 97 -16.57 12.89 -10.06
C GLY A 97 -15.73 12.78 -11.33
N SER A 98 -15.73 13.79 -12.21
CA SER A 98 -14.85 13.80 -13.38
C SER A 98 -13.38 13.96 -12.96
N PHE A 99 -12.53 13.05 -13.44
CA PHE A 99 -11.08 13.10 -13.26
C PHE A 99 -10.39 14.21 -14.07
N GLU A 100 -11.09 14.87 -15.00
CA GLU A 100 -10.54 15.97 -15.81
C GLU A 100 -10.03 17.14 -14.97
N VAL A 101 -10.63 17.35 -13.79
CA VAL A 101 -10.21 18.34 -12.80
C VAL A 101 -8.74 18.19 -12.41
N LEU A 102 -8.20 16.96 -12.50
CA LEU A 102 -6.80 16.68 -12.22
C LEU A 102 -5.85 17.30 -13.25
N SER A 103 -6.29 17.43 -14.51
CA SER A 103 -5.48 18.02 -15.59
C SER A 103 -5.30 19.54 -15.46
N GLU A 104 -6.18 20.20 -14.69
CA GLU A 104 -6.15 21.65 -14.48
C GLU A 104 -5.22 22.09 -13.34
N GLU A 105 -4.68 21.15 -12.55
CA GLU A 105 -3.81 21.44 -11.41
C GLU A 105 -2.37 21.77 -11.86
N ASN A 106 -2.16 23.02 -12.26
CA ASN A 106 -0.87 23.52 -12.71
C ASN A 106 0.11 23.73 -11.55
N GLY A 107 1.08 22.82 -11.42
CA GLY A 107 2.27 23.00 -10.58
C GLY A 107 3.35 22.00 -10.99
N THR A 108 4.53 22.47 -11.40
CA THR A 108 5.58 21.66 -12.03
C THR A 108 5.95 20.38 -11.29
N THR A 109 5.97 20.41 -9.95
CA THR A 109 6.28 19.22 -9.12
C THR A 109 5.09 18.29 -8.92
N ILE A 110 3.88 18.82 -8.85
CA ILE A 110 2.65 18.06 -8.57
C ILE A 110 2.13 17.39 -9.84
N ASP A 111 2.20 18.11 -10.96
CA ASP A 111 1.79 17.64 -12.29
C ASP A 111 2.49 16.32 -12.67
N LYS A 112 3.78 16.18 -12.30
CA LYS A 112 4.54 14.94 -12.48
C LYS A 112 3.84 13.69 -11.92
N TYR A 113 3.07 13.82 -10.84
CA TYR A 113 2.38 12.71 -10.18
C TYR A 113 0.89 12.64 -10.55
N ILE A 114 0.27 13.78 -10.83
CA ILE A 114 -1.14 13.85 -11.20
C ILE A 114 -1.35 13.42 -12.65
N SER A 115 -0.48 13.81 -13.58
CA SER A 115 -0.59 13.44 -15.00
C SER A 115 -0.61 11.91 -15.23
N PRO A 116 0.33 11.11 -14.67
CA PRO A 116 0.26 9.65 -14.80
C PRO A 116 -0.99 9.04 -14.15
N LEU A 117 -1.42 9.58 -13.01
CA LEU A 117 -2.62 9.13 -12.31
C LEU A 117 -3.88 9.38 -13.14
N TYR A 118 -3.98 10.57 -13.75
CA TYR A 118 -5.05 10.93 -14.66
C TYR A 118 -5.10 10.00 -15.87
N HIS A 119 -3.96 9.71 -16.50
CA HIS A 119 -3.90 8.77 -17.63
C HIS A 119 -4.32 7.35 -17.24
N LEU A 120 -3.93 6.86 -16.05
CA LEU A 120 -4.40 5.57 -15.54
C LEU A 120 -5.91 5.56 -15.35
N TYR A 121 -6.48 6.60 -14.72
CA TYR A 121 -7.92 6.68 -14.53
C TYR A 121 -8.69 6.73 -15.85
N GLN A 122 -8.24 7.52 -16.82
CA GLN A 122 -8.88 7.56 -18.14
C GLN A 122 -8.81 6.21 -18.87
N LYS A 123 -7.63 5.56 -18.84
CA LYS A 123 -7.43 4.24 -19.47
C LYS A 123 -8.40 3.18 -18.95
N TYR A 124 -8.64 3.16 -17.63
CA TYR A 124 -9.45 2.14 -16.97
C TYR A 124 -10.90 2.56 -16.69
N LYS A 125 -11.29 3.80 -17.03
CA LYS A 125 -12.68 4.27 -16.96
C LYS A 125 -13.58 3.58 -17.99
N GLU A 126 -13.04 3.32 -19.18
CA GLU A 126 -13.81 2.77 -20.31
C GLU A 126 -13.47 1.29 -20.60
N THR A 127 -12.29 0.82 -20.17
CA THR A 127 -11.79 -0.52 -20.50
C THR A 127 -11.90 -1.47 -19.31
N HIS A 128 -12.81 -2.44 -19.41
CA HIS A 128 -12.86 -3.63 -18.52
C HIS A 128 -11.75 -4.63 -18.88
N SER A 129 -10.51 -4.17 -18.94
CA SER A 129 -9.35 -5.03 -19.19
C SER A 129 -9.06 -5.91 -17.97
N GLU A 130 -8.24 -6.96 -18.17
CA GLU A 130 -7.87 -7.89 -17.11
C GLU A 130 -7.47 -7.17 -15.81
N VAL A 131 -8.19 -7.47 -14.73
CA VAL A 131 -7.98 -6.93 -13.38
C VAL A 131 -6.51 -7.03 -12.95
N LYS A 132 -5.83 -8.12 -13.33
CA LYS A 132 -4.41 -8.33 -13.04
C LYS A 132 -3.52 -7.23 -13.63
N LYS A 133 -3.77 -6.84 -14.88
CA LYS A 133 -2.99 -5.80 -15.57
C LYS A 133 -3.25 -4.43 -14.95
N MET A 134 -4.51 -4.12 -14.66
CA MET A 134 -4.90 -2.90 -13.96
C MET A 134 -4.17 -2.78 -12.62
N VAL A 135 -4.28 -3.80 -11.77
CA VAL A 135 -3.64 -3.80 -10.45
C VAL A 135 -2.13 -3.64 -10.56
N SER A 136 -1.48 -4.32 -11.53
CA SER A 136 -0.04 -4.18 -11.76
C SER A 136 0.36 -2.73 -12.08
N GLU A 137 -0.35 -2.05 -12.97
CA GLU A 137 -0.01 -0.68 -13.35
C GLU A 137 -0.24 0.33 -12.20
N PHE A 138 -1.26 0.12 -11.38
CA PHE A 138 -1.45 0.92 -10.16
C PHE A 138 -0.37 0.66 -9.10
N ILE A 139 0.11 -0.58 -8.98
CA ILE A 139 1.25 -0.91 -8.12
C ILE A 139 2.51 -0.21 -8.62
N ASP A 140 2.75 -0.21 -9.93
CA ASP A 140 3.91 0.45 -10.54
C ASP A 140 3.87 1.98 -10.31
N TYR A 141 2.70 2.61 -10.48
CA TYR A 141 2.50 4.01 -10.12
C TYR A 141 2.78 4.28 -8.63
N TYR A 142 2.22 3.44 -7.75
CA TYR A 142 2.41 3.58 -6.32
C TYR A 142 3.87 3.39 -5.89
N ARG A 143 4.64 2.52 -6.58
CA ARG A 143 6.08 2.36 -6.35
C ARG A 143 6.84 3.65 -6.61
N VAL A 144 6.54 4.36 -7.69
CA VAL A 144 7.18 5.65 -8.02
C VAL A 144 6.88 6.71 -6.95
N LEU A 145 5.68 6.70 -6.36
CA LEU A 145 5.35 7.57 -5.23
C LEU A 145 6.16 7.20 -3.98
N LEU A 146 6.29 5.90 -3.67
CA LEU A 146 7.03 5.44 -2.50
C LEU A 146 8.52 5.75 -2.55
N GLU A 147 9.18 5.54 -3.69
CA GLU A 147 10.62 5.80 -3.86
C GLU A 147 11.02 7.25 -3.51
N LYS A 148 10.07 8.18 -3.57
CA LYS A 148 10.24 9.59 -3.21
C LYS A 148 9.86 9.92 -1.77
N ILE A 149 8.89 9.22 -1.19
CA ILE A 149 8.38 9.45 0.18
C ILE A 149 9.29 8.75 1.21
N THR A 150 9.85 7.59 0.87
CA THR A 150 10.72 6.80 1.74
C THR A 150 12.16 6.83 1.25
N MET A 151 13.02 7.66 1.86
CA MET A 151 14.44 7.33 1.99
C MET A 151 14.55 6.13 2.96
N ILE A 152 14.28 4.90 2.50
CA ILE A 152 14.48 3.66 3.28
C ILE A 152 15.43 2.72 2.50
N PRO A 153 16.35 2.01 3.20
CA PRO A 153 17.44 1.27 2.58
C PRO A 153 16.99 0.08 1.72
N ASN A 154 17.90 -0.30 0.82
CA ASN A 154 17.79 -1.24 -0.28
C ASN A 154 17.22 -2.67 0.02
N GLU A 155 17.00 -3.04 1.28
CA GLU A 155 16.66 -4.42 1.69
C GLU A 155 15.21 -4.81 1.41
N ASP A 156 14.26 -3.87 1.46
CA ASP A 156 12.85 -4.18 1.21
C ASP A 156 12.54 -4.49 -0.25
N ARG A 157 13.42 -4.13 -1.21
CA ARG A 157 13.22 -4.35 -2.66
C ARG A 157 13.05 -5.83 -3.03
N LYS A 158 13.68 -6.77 -2.31
CA LYS A 158 13.65 -8.21 -2.65
C LYS A 158 12.37 -8.93 -2.22
N THR A 159 11.66 -8.39 -1.23
CA THR A 159 10.41 -9.00 -0.71
C THR A 159 9.25 -8.86 -1.69
N TRP A 160 9.30 -7.88 -2.60
CA TRP A 160 8.26 -7.58 -3.57
C TRP A 160 8.26 -8.45 -4.83
N MET A 161 9.41 -9.03 -5.21
CA MET A 161 9.51 -9.86 -6.42
C MET A 161 9.05 -11.31 -6.22
N ARG A 162 8.52 -11.65 -5.03
CA ARG A 162 8.12 -13.02 -4.65
C ARG A 162 6.62 -13.22 -4.46
N PHE A 163 5.80 -12.21 -4.78
CA PHE A 163 4.34 -12.32 -4.80
C PHE A 163 3.80 -12.09 -6.20
#